data_AF-A0A954GRA3-F1
#
_entry.id   AF-A0A954GRA3-F1
#
_cell.length_a   1.000
_cell.length_b   1.000
_cell.length_c   1.000
_cell.angle_alpha   90.00
_cell.angle_beta   90.00
_cell.angle_gamma   90.00
#
_symmetry.space_group_name_H-M   'P 1'
#
loop_
_entity.id
_entity.type
_entity.pdbx_description
1 polymer ?
#
loop_
_entity_poly.entity_id
_entity_poly.type
_entity_poly.pdbx_seq_one_letter_code
_entity_poly.pdbx_strand_id
1 'polypeptide(L)'
;IYRCAELTVPDRVDQHLQTIPPGQELDFHANFREAVPNEEHRVKLLKFMQDHPNCLWGVVNVDTGKILSLPRGVLRRIRTYVWVGLWLAACIGLAYELPRLGKDWNINSWPIKEVSEGLPLFGVYLFALAGAIGHIFLDVVKQFRQGTVFRTVSDVLSWVHVNELNILISIGTIFIASFVVYANMENVSLYFALLAGYSADSIADTWLQRFEKSVVEQTEGLTKMVFK
;
A
#
# COMPACT_ATOMS: atom_id res chain seq x y z
N ILE A 1 -2.97 -25.55 -30.96
CA ILE A 1 -2.49 -25.38 -29.57
C ILE A 1 -2.65 -23.92 -29.12
N TYR A 2 -1.94 -22.94 -29.70
CA TYR A 2 -2.02 -21.53 -29.26
C TYR A 2 -3.45 -20.95 -29.26
N ARG A 3 -4.22 -21.12 -30.35
CA ARG A 3 -5.63 -20.67 -30.41
C ARG A 3 -6.54 -21.29 -29.34
N CYS A 4 -6.32 -22.56 -28.99
CA CYS A 4 -7.07 -23.20 -27.91
C CYS A 4 -6.67 -22.64 -26.54
N ALA A 5 -5.37 -22.35 -26.37
CA ALA A 5 -4.86 -21.75 -25.14
C ALA A 5 -5.38 -20.31 -24.96
N GLU A 6 -5.49 -19.53 -26.03
CA GLU A 6 -6.05 -18.16 -26.03
C GLU A 6 -7.48 -18.12 -25.45
N LEU A 7 -8.27 -19.17 -25.69
CA LEU A 7 -9.64 -19.28 -25.20
C LEU A 7 -9.76 -19.89 -23.79
N THR A 8 -8.82 -20.71 -23.35
CA THR A 8 -8.97 -21.53 -22.13
C THR A 8 -8.03 -21.14 -21.00
N VAL A 9 -6.86 -20.57 -21.32
CA VAL A 9 -5.86 -20.16 -20.33
C VAL A 9 -6.32 -18.94 -19.53
N PRO A 10 -6.91 -17.88 -20.12
CA PRO A 10 -7.37 -16.72 -19.33
C PRO A 10 -8.32 -17.12 -18.19
N ASP A 11 -9.33 -17.95 -18.48
CA ASP A 11 -10.27 -18.42 -17.45
C ASP A 11 -9.57 -19.22 -16.35
N ARG A 12 -8.58 -20.06 -16.70
CA ARG A 12 -7.79 -20.85 -15.73
C ARG A 12 -6.84 -19.99 -14.91
N VAL A 13 -6.26 -18.95 -15.51
CA VAL A 13 -5.47 -17.94 -14.81
C VAL A 13 -6.36 -17.25 -13.81
N ASP A 14 -7.52 -16.78 -14.24
CA ASP A 14 -8.49 -16.09 -13.41
C ASP A 14 -9.02 -16.98 -12.26
N GLN A 15 -9.15 -18.29 -12.47
CA GLN A 15 -9.40 -19.27 -11.40
C GLN A 15 -8.24 -19.35 -10.40
N HIS A 16 -6.98 -19.36 -10.85
CA HIS A 16 -5.81 -19.31 -9.96
C HIS A 16 -5.71 -17.98 -9.21
N LEU A 17 -6.00 -16.86 -9.86
CA LEU A 17 -5.98 -15.56 -9.21
C LEU A 17 -6.99 -15.47 -8.05
N GLN A 18 -8.08 -16.23 -8.11
CA GLN A 18 -9.08 -16.32 -7.03
C GLN A 18 -8.58 -17.10 -5.81
N THR A 19 -7.63 -18.02 -5.98
CA THR A 19 -7.10 -18.82 -4.86
C THR A 19 -5.94 -18.12 -4.15
N ILE A 20 -5.30 -17.15 -4.80
CA ILE A 20 -4.23 -16.35 -4.19
C ILE A 20 -4.77 -15.06 -3.55
N PRO A 21 -4.21 -14.62 -2.41
CA PRO A 21 -4.58 -13.34 -1.80
C PRO A 21 -4.36 -12.14 -2.74
N PRO A 22 -5.20 -11.09 -2.69
CA PRO A 22 -4.96 -9.87 -3.44
C PRO A 22 -3.58 -9.27 -3.14
N GLY A 23 -2.91 -8.76 -4.17
CA GLY A 23 -1.54 -8.25 -4.07
C GLY A 23 -0.43 -9.30 -4.19
N GLN A 24 -0.77 -10.60 -4.21
CA GLN A 24 0.20 -11.65 -4.52
C GLN A 24 0.38 -11.82 -6.03
N GLU A 25 1.56 -12.28 -6.43
CA GLU A 25 1.93 -12.50 -7.82
C GLU A 25 1.78 -13.98 -8.20
N LEU A 26 1.16 -14.24 -9.34
CA LEU A 26 1.16 -15.54 -10.01
C LEU A 26 2.28 -15.56 -11.05
N ASP A 27 3.24 -16.48 -10.91
CA ASP A 27 4.22 -16.76 -11.96
C ASP A 27 3.54 -17.55 -13.09
N PHE A 28 3.22 -16.86 -14.18
CA PHE A 28 2.50 -17.47 -15.30
C PHE A 28 3.34 -18.53 -16.00
N HIS A 29 4.65 -18.28 -16.15
CA HIS A 29 5.53 -19.19 -16.86
C HIS A 29 5.70 -20.51 -16.12
N ALA A 30 5.84 -20.48 -14.79
CA ALA A 30 5.92 -21.68 -13.97
C ALA A 30 4.60 -22.45 -13.96
N ASN A 31 3.48 -21.78 -13.70
CA ASN A 31 2.17 -22.44 -13.51
C ASN A 31 1.55 -22.98 -14.81
N PHE A 32 1.86 -22.37 -15.97
CA PHE A 32 1.28 -22.76 -17.26
C PHE A 32 2.28 -23.38 -18.24
N ARG A 33 3.46 -23.79 -17.76
CA ARG A 33 4.50 -24.43 -18.58
C ARG A 33 3.99 -25.70 -19.27
N GLU A 34 3.25 -26.54 -18.56
CA GLU A 34 2.73 -27.80 -19.11
C GLU A 34 1.62 -27.57 -20.13
N ALA A 35 0.73 -26.60 -19.86
CA ALA A 35 -0.37 -26.26 -20.76
C ALA A 35 0.13 -25.57 -22.04
N VAL A 36 1.17 -24.75 -21.93
CA VAL A 36 1.77 -24.00 -23.06
C VAL A 36 3.29 -24.16 -23.01
N PRO A 37 3.84 -25.26 -23.57
CA PRO A 37 5.26 -25.57 -23.46
C PRO A 37 6.19 -24.54 -24.12
N ASN A 38 5.76 -23.93 -25.23
CA ASN A 38 6.53 -22.92 -25.93
C ASN A 38 6.45 -21.56 -25.19
N GLU A 39 7.61 -21.01 -24.82
CA GLU A 39 7.74 -19.73 -24.14
C GLU A 39 7.23 -18.55 -24.96
N GLU A 40 7.50 -18.54 -26.27
CA GLU A 40 7.03 -17.47 -27.16
C GLU A 40 5.49 -17.40 -27.15
N HIS A 41 4.83 -18.55 -27.10
CA HIS A 41 3.37 -18.63 -26.97
C HIS A 41 2.88 -18.15 -25.61
N ARG A 42 3.62 -18.42 -24.51
CA ARG A 42 3.29 -17.88 -23.18
C ARG A 42 3.38 -16.35 -23.15
N VAL A 43 4.44 -15.78 -23.72
CA VAL A 43 4.59 -14.32 -23.83
C VAL A 43 3.47 -13.71 -24.69
N LYS A 44 3.11 -14.35 -25.82
CA LYS A 44 1.97 -13.90 -26.63
C LYS A 44 0.64 -13.96 -25.87
N LEU A 45 0.42 -14.97 -25.02
CA LEU A 45 -0.77 -15.04 -24.16
C LEU A 45 -0.78 -13.95 -23.09
N LEU A 46 0.37 -13.65 -22.47
CA LEU A 46 0.49 -12.54 -21.52
C LEU A 46 0.17 -11.20 -22.19
N LYS A 47 0.68 -10.95 -23.40
CA LYS A 47 0.33 -9.76 -24.19
C LYS A 47 -1.16 -9.71 -24.49
N PHE A 48 -1.74 -10.83 -24.97
CA PHE A 48 -3.18 -10.93 -25.21
C PHE A 48 -4.00 -10.57 -23.95
N MET A 49 -3.65 -11.10 -22.79
CA MET A 49 -4.34 -10.80 -21.54
C MET A 49 -4.12 -9.35 -21.08
N GLN A 50 -2.93 -8.79 -21.28
CA GLN A 50 -2.66 -7.37 -21.01
C GLN A 50 -3.52 -6.45 -21.89
N ASP A 51 -3.72 -6.80 -23.16
CA ASP A 51 -4.52 -6.04 -24.11
C ASP A 51 -6.04 -6.20 -23.89
N HIS A 52 -6.45 -7.21 -23.10
CA HIS A 52 -7.85 -7.51 -22.78
C HIS A 52 -8.08 -7.53 -21.26
N PRO A 53 -7.97 -6.39 -20.54
CA PRO A 53 -7.98 -6.34 -19.08
C PRO A 53 -9.27 -6.84 -18.42
N ASN A 54 -10.37 -6.96 -19.17
CA ASN A 54 -11.63 -7.50 -18.65
C ASN A 54 -11.66 -9.04 -18.61
N CYS A 55 -10.65 -9.74 -19.14
CA CYS A 55 -10.62 -11.20 -19.16
C CYS A 55 -10.17 -11.83 -17.85
N LEU A 56 -9.52 -11.06 -16.96
CA LEU A 56 -9.02 -11.56 -15.68
C LEU A 56 -9.02 -10.46 -14.61
N TRP A 57 -9.16 -10.87 -13.34
CA TRP A 57 -9.08 -9.95 -12.21
C TRP A 57 -7.63 -9.80 -11.72
N GLY A 58 -6.79 -9.18 -12.54
CA GLY A 58 -5.36 -9.03 -12.25
C GLY A 58 -4.64 -8.01 -13.15
N VAL A 59 -3.41 -7.63 -12.78
CA VAL A 59 -2.54 -6.80 -13.62
C VAL A 59 -1.43 -7.67 -14.21
N VAL A 60 -1.34 -7.70 -15.53
CA VAL A 60 -0.38 -8.54 -16.26
C VAL A 60 0.91 -7.78 -16.52
N ASN A 61 2.03 -8.30 -16.01
CA ASN A 61 3.38 -7.87 -16.35
C ASN A 61 3.99 -8.86 -17.35
N VAL A 62 4.05 -8.44 -18.61
CA VAL A 62 4.57 -9.27 -19.71
C VAL A 62 6.08 -9.49 -19.59
N ASP A 63 6.81 -8.48 -19.11
CA ASP A 63 8.28 -8.51 -19.07
C ASP A 63 8.79 -9.49 -18.01
N THR A 64 8.10 -9.56 -16.87
CA THR A 64 8.45 -10.50 -15.79
C THR A 64 7.72 -11.82 -15.87
N GLY A 65 6.68 -11.93 -16.71
CA GLY A 65 5.83 -13.11 -16.78
C GLY A 65 4.94 -13.31 -15.55
N LYS A 66 4.69 -12.25 -14.78
CA LYS A 66 3.92 -12.30 -13.53
C LYS A 66 2.57 -11.61 -13.67
N ILE A 67 1.58 -12.11 -12.93
CA ILE A 67 0.24 -11.52 -12.89
C ILE A 67 -0.10 -11.20 -11.43
N LEU A 68 -0.31 -9.91 -11.13
CA LEU A 68 -0.68 -9.45 -9.80
C LEU A 68 -2.18 -9.68 -9.58
N SER A 69 -2.55 -10.41 -8.53
CA SER A 69 -3.96 -10.66 -8.20
C SER A 69 -4.65 -9.39 -7.71
N LEU A 70 -5.82 -9.09 -8.30
CA LEU A 70 -6.68 -8.00 -7.87
C LEU A 70 -7.94 -8.53 -7.17
N PRO A 71 -8.48 -7.78 -6.20
CA PRO A 71 -9.71 -8.18 -5.53
C PRO A 71 -10.91 -8.06 -6.45
N ARG A 72 -11.82 -9.03 -6.30
CA ARG A 72 -13.14 -9.02 -6.91
C ARG A 72 -14.12 -8.21 -6.07
N GLY A 73 -15.00 -7.51 -6.78
CA GLY A 73 -16.13 -6.80 -6.18
C GLY A 73 -15.84 -5.33 -5.90
N VAL A 74 -16.65 -4.48 -6.51
CA VAL A 74 -16.60 -3.02 -6.34
C VAL A 74 -16.80 -2.64 -4.87
N LEU A 75 -17.67 -3.35 -4.14
CA LEU A 75 -17.99 -3.05 -2.74
C LEU A 75 -16.77 -3.21 -1.82
N ARG A 76 -15.93 -4.23 -2.06
CA ARG A 76 -14.71 -4.43 -1.27
C ARG A 76 -13.71 -3.30 -1.50
N ARG A 77 -13.60 -2.81 -2.74
CA ARG A 77 -12.75 -1.66 -3.08
C ARG A 77 -13.25 -0.37 -2.43
N ILE A 78 -14.54 -0.10 -2.54
CA ILE A 78 -15.18 1.05 -1.89
C ILE A 78 -14.93 1.03 -0.38
N ARG A 79 -15.12 -0.13 0.26
CA ARG A 79 -14.90 -0.29 1.70
C ARG A 79 -13.49 0.12 2.11
N THR A 80 -12.48 -0.26 1.34
CA THR A 80 -11.09 0.13 1.59
C THR A 80 -10.87 1.63 1.49
N TYR A 81 -11.41 2.29 0.46
CA TYR A 81 -11.28 3.75 0.34
C TYR A 81 -12.00 4.47 1.48
N VAL A 82 -13.16 3.96 1.89
CA VAL A 82 -13.89 4.47 3.06
C VAL A 82 -13.06 4.31 4.33
N TRP A 83 -12.46 3.14 4.57
CA TRP A 83 -11.63 2.92 5.76
C TRP A 83 -10.38 3.81 5.79
N VAL A 84 -9.67 3.92 4.67
CA VAL A 84 -8.51 4.83 4.56
C VAL A 84 -8.94 6.28 4.80
N GLY A 85 -10.06 6.71 4.21
CA GLY A 85 -10.61 8.05 4.42
C GLY A 85 -11.05 8.31 5.86
N LEU A 86 -11.74 7.37 6.49
CA LEU A 86 -12.17 7.46 7.90
C LEU A 86 -10.96 7.49 8.84
N TRP A 87 -9.95 6.68 8.59
CA TRP A 87 -8.72 6.65 9.39
C TRP A 87 -7.94 7.96 9.27
N LEU A 88 -7.77 8.46 8.05
CA LEU A 88 -7.18 9.77 7.81
C LEU A 88 -7.95 10.89 8.53
N ALA A 89 -9.27 10.90 8.42
CA ALA A 89 -10.12 11.87 9.09
C ALA A 89 -10.03 11.77 10.62
N ALA A 90 -9.95 10.55 11.17
CA ALA A 90 -9.76 10.33 12.60
C ALA A 90 -8.41 10.88 13.08
N CYS A 91 -7.31 10.59 12.39
CA CYS A 91 -5.99 11.15 12.73
C CYS A 91 -5.94 12.68 12.61
N ILE A 92 -6.60 13.25 11.59
CA ILE A 92 -6.75 14.70 11.44
C ILE A 92 -7.52 15.30 12.62
N GLY A 93 -8.68 14.72 12.97
CA GLY A 93 -9.50 15.16 14.09
C GLY A 93 -8.75 15.08 15.42
N LEU A 94 -8.02 13.98 15.64
CA LEU A 94 -7.17 13.82 16.82
C LEU A 94 -6.04 14.86 16.85
N ALA A 95 -5.38 15.14 15.73
CA ALA A 95 -4.31 16.15 15.65
C ALA A 95 -4.83 17.56 15.98
N TYR A 96 -6.11 17.82 15.71
CA TYR A 96 -6.79 19.07 16.02
C TYR A 96 -7.27 19.16 17.47
N GLU A 97 -7.86 18.10 18.02
CA GLU A 97 -8.47 18.10 19.37
C GLU A 97 -7.47 17.79 20.50
N LEU A 98 -6.42 16.99 20.26
CA LEU A 98 -5.46 16.59 21.31
C LEU A 98 -4.83 17.78 22.06
N PRO A 99 -4.45 18.90 21.42
CA PRO A 99 -3.94 20.06 22.16
C PRO A 99 -4.97 20.69 23.10
N ARG A 100 -6.26 20.55 22.81
CA ARG A 100 -7.36 21.11 23.62
C ARG A 100 -7.71 20.24 24.80
N LEU A 101 -7.68 18.91 24.63
CA LEU A 101 -8.05 17.95 25.67
C LEU A 101 -7.26 18.13 26.97
N GLY A 102 -5.96 18.47 26.90
CA GLY A 102 -5.15 18.74 28.09
C GLY A 102 -5.68 19.90 28.93
N LYS A 103 -6.14 20.96 28.26
CA LYS A 103 -6.74 22.14 28.89
C LYS A 103 -8.13 21.83 29.42
N ASP A 104 -8.97 21.22 28.59
CA ASP A 104 -10.37 20.93 28.93
C ASP A 104 -10.48 19.99 30.14
N TRP A 105 -9.49 19.10 30.32
CA TRP A 105 -9.45 18.15 31.43
C TRP A 105 -8.49 18.55 32.57
N ASN A 106 -7.92 19.76 32.51
CA ASN A 106 -7.02 20.31 33.54
C ASN A 106 -5.83 19.39 33.88
N ILE A 107 -5.20 18.80 32.86
CA ILE A 107 -4.07 17.89 33.02
C ILE A 107 -2.77 18.70 33.06
N ASN A 108 -2.25 18.94 34.27
CA ASN A 108 -1.05 19.77 34.51
C ASN A 108 0.23 19.27 33.81
N SER A 109 0.29 17.98 33.46
CA SER A 109 1.44 17.34 32.81
C SER A 109 1.13 16.92 31.37
N TRP A 110 0.22 17.62 30.69
CA TRP A 110 -0.09 17.31 29.30
C TRP A 110 1.15 17.54 28.42
N PRO A 111 1.57 16.54 27.62
CA PRO A 111 2.82 16.61 26.86
C PRO A 111 2.77 17.64 25.71
N ILE A 112 1.58 18.15 25.38
CA ILE A 112 1.37 19.14 24.34
C ILE A 112 1.28 20.51 25.01
N LYS A 113 2.32 21.34 24.87
CA LYS A 113 2.30 22.73 25.33
C LYS A 113 1.30 23.54 24.48
N GLU A 114 0.58 24.48 25.11
CA GLU A 114 -0.27 25.44 24.37
C GLU A 114 0.58 26.16 23.30
N VAL A 115 -0.02 26.36 22.12
CA VAL A 115 0.62 26.97 20.94
C VAL A 115 1.17 28.34 21.33
N SER A 116 2.48 28.44 21.58
CA SER A 116 3.07 29.74 21.89
C SER A 116 3.41 30.51 20.62
N GLU A 117 4.12 29.94 19.64
CA GLU A 117 4.52 30.71 18.43
C GLU A 117 4.69 29.87 17.14
N GLY A 118 4.53 28.54 17.21
CA GLY A 118 4.80 27.60 16.12
C GLY A 118 3.57 27.06 15.36
N LEU A 119 3.80 26.16 14.40
CA LEU A 119 2.73 25.42 13.71
C LEU A 119 1.96 24.56 14.72
N PRO A 120 0.62 24.63 14.78
CA PRO A 120 -0.16 23.74 15.64
C PRO A 120 0.04 22.27 15.22
N LEU A 121 -0.21 21.32 16.13
CA LEU A 121 -0.05 19.88 15.87
C LEU A 121 -0.74 19.44 14.58
N PHE A 122 -1.97 19.91 14.34
CA PHE A 122 -2.69 19.71 13.09
C PHE A 122 -1.90 20.19 11.86
N GLY A 123 -1.27 21.37 11.94
CA GLY A 123 -0.41 21.91 10.88
C GLY A 123 0.83 21.04 10.66
N VAL A 124 1.53 20.66 11.73
CA VAL A 124 2.69 19.74 11.65
C VAL A 124 2.30 18.43 10.96
N TYR A 125 1.17 17.85 11.37
CA TYR A 125 0.66 16.60 10.80
C TYR A 125 0.27 16.75 9.31
N LEU A 126 -0.41 17.83 8.93
CA LEU A 126 -0.75 18.07 7.52
C LEU A 126 0.49 18.22 6.63
N PHE A 127 1.51 18.95 7.09
CA PHE A 127 2.75 19.09 6.32
C PHE A 127 3.53 17.78 6.24
N ALA A 128 3.53 16.98 7.31
CA ALA A 128 4.10 15.64 7.27
C ALA A 128 3.35 14.72 6.29
N LEU A 129 2.01 14.75 6.29
CA LEU A 129 1.21 14.04 5.29
C LEU A 129 1.53 14.50 3.86
N ALA A 130 1.67 15.82 3.63
CA ALA A 130 2.05 16.35 2.33
C ALA A 130 3.43 15.85 1.88
N GLY A 131 4.39 15.77 2.80
CA GLY A 131 5.71 15.16 2.56
C GLY A 131 5.63 13.70 2.14
N ALA A 132 4.84 12.89 2.86
CA ALA A 132 4.62 11.48 2.55
C ALA A 132 3.89 11.29 1.19
N ILE A 133 2.86 12.09 0.90
CA ILE A 133 2.19 12.09 -0.40
C ILE A 133 3.17 12.43 -1.51
N GLY A 134 4.08 13.40 -1.28
CA GLY A 134 5.16 13.73 -2.20
C GLY A 134 6.09 12.55 -2.47
N HIS A 135 6.44 11.78 -1.43
CA HIS A 135 7.24 10.55 -1.56
C HIS A 135 6.54 9.51 -2.45
N ILE A 136 5.27 9.19 -2.15
CA ILE A 136 4.45 8.26 -2.95
C ILE A 136 4.35 8.73 -4.41
N PHE A 137 4.13 10.03 -4.63
CA PHE A 137 4.05 10.58 -5.98
C PHE A 137 5.36 10.38 -6.76
N LEU A 138 6.52 10.61 -6.13
CA LEU A 138 7.82 10.38 -6.77
C LEU A 138 8.02 8.90 -7.11
N ASP A 139 7.61 7.98 -6.24
CA ASP A 139 7.74 6.55 -6.51
C ASP A 139 6.83 6.08 -7.63
N VAL A 140 5.59 6.59 -7.68
CA VAL A 140 4.69 6.38 -8.82
C VAL A 140 5.32 6.91 -10.12
N VAL A 141 5.90 8.11 -10.12
CA VAL A 141 6.61 8.66 -11.30
C VAL A 141 7.81 7.80 -11.71
N LYS A 142 8.58 7.25 -10.75
CA LYS A 142 9.68 6.32 -11.04
C LYS A 142 9.16 5.04 -11.69
N GLN A 143 8.07 4.48 -11.20
CA GLN A 143 7.45 3.27 -11.76
C GLN A 143 6.93 3.50 -13.18
N PHE A 144 6.28 4.65 -13.43
CA PHE A 144 5.90 5.06 -14.79
C PHE A 144 7.11 5.11 -15.74
N ARG A 145 8.25 5.67 -15.29
CA ARG A 145 9.48 5.72 -16.10
C ARG A 145 10.09 4.35 -16.36
N GLN A 146 9.90 3.40 -15.46
CA GLN A 146 10.37 2.02 -15.60
C GLN A 146 9.41 1.15 -16.44
N GLY A 147 8.33 1.72 -16.98
CA GLY A 147 7.36 1.01 -17.82
C GLY A 147 6.40 0.11 -17.04
N THR A 148 6.35 0.22 -15.71
CA THR A 148 5.60 -0.70 -14.85
C THR A 148 4.20 -0.18 -14.45
N VAL A 149 3.21 -1.05 -14.71
CA VAL A 149 1.97 -1.34 -13.96
C VAL A 149 0.86 -0.28 -13.90
N PHE A 150 1.13 1.02 -13.83
CA PHE A 150 0.07 2.02 -13.84
C PHE A 150 -0.18 2.53 -15.25
N ARG A 151 -1.35 2.25 -15.84
CA ARG A 151 -1.79 2.85 -17.11
C ARG A 151 -3.06 3.67 -16.94
N THR A 152 -3.79 3.48 -15.85
CA THR A 152 -5.11 4.08 -15.62
C THR A 152 -5.31 4.49 -14.15
N VAL A 153 -6.29 5.36 -13.90
CA VAL A 153 -6.74 5.72 -12.53
C VAL A 153 -7.24 4.48 -11.77
N SER A 154 -7.81 3.51 -12.49
CA SER A 154 -8.23 2.22 -11.92
C SER A 154 -7.05 1.44 -11.33
N ASP A 155 -5.86 1.56 -11.92
CA ASP A 155 -4.65 0.90 -11.42
C ASP A 155 -4.19 1.53 -10.11
N VAL A 156 -4.25 2.86 -9.99
CA VAL A 156 -3.94 3.59 -8.75
C VAL A 156 -4.93 3.20 -7.64
N LEU A 157 -6.22 3.17 -7.94
CA LEU A 157 -7.25 2.73 -7.00
C LEU A 157 -7.03 1.27 -6.56
N SER A 158 -6.64 0.41 -7.50
CA SER A 158 -6.33 -0.99 -7.21
C SER A 158 -5.08 -1.12 -6.33
N TRP A 159 -4.06 -0.29 -6.58
CA TRP A 159 -2.86 -0.22 -5.74
C TRP A 159 -3.15 0.25 -4.32
N VAL A 160 -3.99 1.28 -4.15
CA VAL A 160 -4.43 1.73 -2.82
C VAL A 160 -5.10 0.58 -2.08
N HIS A 161 -5.92 -0.22 -2.78
CA HIS A 161 -6.57 -1.37 -2.16
C HIS A 161 -5.57 -2.45 -1.75
N VAL A 162 -4.63 -2.79 -2.64
CA VAL A 162 -3.58 -3.78 -2.36
C VAL A 162 -2.72 -3.34 -1.17
N ASN A 163 -2.47 -2.03 -1.05
CA ASN A 163 -1.65 -1.45 0.01
C ASN A 163 -2.47 -0.89 1.19
N GLU A 164 -3.73 -1.30 1.36
CA GLU A 164 -4.62 -0.76 2.40
C GLU A 164 -3.96 -0.73 3.78
N LEU A 165 -3.45 -1.88 4.23
CA LEU A 165 -2.85 -2.00 5.55
C LEU A 165 -1.59 -1.12 5.68
N ASN A 166 -0.74 -1.11 4.65
CA ASN A 166 0.49 -0.31 4.63
C ASN A 166 0.16 1.18 4.70
N ILE A 167 -0.85 1.64 3.97
CA ILE A 167 -1.33 3.02 3.98
C ILE A 167 -1.88 3.38 5.37
N LEU A 168 -2.71 2.52 5.98
CA LEU A 168 -3.26 2.76 7.32
C LEU A 168 -2.15 2.87 8.38
N ILE A 169 -1.16 1.98 8.34
CA ILE A 169 0.01 2.00 9.23
C ILE A 169 0.85 3.25 8.98
N SER A 170 1.09 3.63 7.73
CA SER A 170 1.85 4.83 7.38
C SER A 170 1.17 6.09 7.91
N ILE A 171 -0.14 6.26 7.68
CA ILE A 171 -0.94 7.39 8.21
C ILE A 171 -0.85 7.46 9.74
N GLY A 172 -0.97 6.33 10.42
CA GLY A 172 -0.84 6.25 11.88
C GLY A 172 0.57 6.55 12.38
N THR A 173 1.60 6.07 11.68
CA THR A 173 3.01 6.31 12.01
C THR A 173 3.36 7.79 11.85
N ILE A 174 2.92 8.42 10.76
CA ILE A 174 3.08 9.86 10.54
C ILE A 174 2.41 10.66 11.64
N PHE A 175 1.23 10.23 12.10
CA PHE A 175 0.51 10.87 13.20
C PHE A 175 1.31 10.79 14.51
N ILE A 176 1.77 9.59 14.89
CA ILE A 176 2.58 9.39 16.09
C ILE A 176 3.89 10.18 16.00
N ALA A 177 4.58 10.15 14.87
CA ALA A 177 5.80 10.92 14.65
C ALA A 177 5.56 12.43 14.79
N SER A 178 4.46 12.93 14.22
CA SER A 178 4.08 14.35 14.33
C SER A 178 3.77 14.73 15.77
N PHE A 179 3.09 13.86 16.52
CA PHE A 179 2.83 14.05 17.96
C PHE A 179 4.14 14.09 18.76
N VAL A 180 5.05 13.15 18.54
CA VAL A 180 6.35 13.10 19.24
C VAL A 180 7.17 14.35 18.93
N VAL A 181 7.25 14.76 17.66
CA VAL A 181 7.94 15.98 17.23
C VAL A 181 7.34 17.20 17.94
N TYR A 182 6.02 17.34 17.91
CA TYR A 182 5.33 18.48 18.53
C TYR A 182 5.50 18.51 20.05
N ALA A 183 5.43 17.36 20.73
CA ALA A 183 5.55 17.29 22.18
C ALA A 183 6.98 17.61 22.68
N ASN A 184 8.00 17.41 21.84
CA ASN A 184 9.40 17.56 22.23
C ASN A 184 10.09 18.79 21.64
N MET A 185 9.50 19.45 20.65
CA MET A 185 10.06 20.62 19.98
C MET A 185 9.20 21.85 20.24
N GLU A 186 9.82 22.93 20.71
CA GLU A 186 9.09 24.18 21.00
C GLU A 186 8.63 24.89 19.73
N ASN A 187 9.42 24.78 18.65
CA ASN A 187 9.12 25.38 17.36
C ASN A 187 9.40 24.38 16.23
N VAL A 188 8.33 23.93 15.60
CA VAL A 188 8.40 23.07 14.42
C VAL A 188 8.21 23.92 13.17
N SER A 189 9.23 23.99 12.32
CA SER A 189 9.12 24.70 11.04
C SER A 189 8.34 23.86 10.02
N LEU A 190 7.67 24.54 9.08
CA LEU A 190 6.95 23.90 7.97
C LEU A 190 7.85 22.95 7.19
N TYR A 191 9.07 23.40 6.88
CA TYR A 191 10.05 22.62 6.15
C TYR A 191 10.44 21.34 6.90
N PHE A 192 10.65 21.42 8.21
CA PHE A 192 10.98 20.25 9.02
C PHE A 192 9.82 19.25 9.05
N ALA A 193 8.58 19.72 9.23
CA ALA A 193 7.40 18.85 9.23
C ALA A 193 7.25 18.11 7.89
N LEU A 194 7.44 18.81 6.77
CA LEU A 194 7.38 18.22 5.42
C LEU A 194 8.48 17.17 5.22
N LEU A 195 9.72 17.48 5.60
CA LEU A 195 10.85 16.55 5.49
C LEU A 195 10.68 15.31 6.39
N ALA A 196 10.17 15.51 7.61
CA ALA A 196 9.88 14.44 8.55
C ALA A 196 8.84 13.48 7.97
N GLY A 197 7.77 14.01 7.38
CA GLY A 197 6.78 13.22 6.66
C GLY A 197 7.33 12.45 5.47
N TYR A 198 8.13 13.10 4.63
CA TYR A 198 8.81 12.46 3.49
C TYR A 198 9.69 11.28 3.95
N SER A 199 10.36 11.41 5.10
CA SER A 199 11.25 10.39 5.65
C SER A 199 10.51 9.28 6.41
N ALA A 200 9.31 9.57 6.94
CA ALA A 200 8.50 8.62 7.70
C ALA A 200 8.06 7.41 6.86
N ASP A 201 7.81 7.63 5.57
CA ASP A 201 7.42 6.57 4.63
C ASP A 201 8.50 5.49 4.50
N SER A 202 9.77 5.90 4.32
CA SER A 202 10.90 4.96 4.27
C SER A 202 11.09 4.18 5.58
N ILE A 203 10.76 4.79 6.72
CA ILE A 203 10.81 4.13 8.03
C ILE A 203 9.68 3.10 8.15
N ALA A 204 8.46 3.47 7.75
CA ALA A 204 7.29 2.60 7.77
C ALA A 204 7.51 1.36 6.88
N ASP A 205 8.03 1.56 5.66
CA ASP A 205 8.39 0.46 4.75
C ASP A 205 9.44 -0.46 5.35
N THR A 206 10.50 0.09 5.93
CA THR A 206 11.55 -0.71 6.59
C THR A 206 10.98 -1.52 7.76
N TRP A 207 10.03 -0.96 8.51
CA TRP A 207 9.34 -1.67 9.58
C TRP A 207 8.46 -2.80 9.03
N LEU A 208 7.63 -2.52 8.04
CA LEU A 208 6.74 -3.51 7.42
C LEU A 208 7.51 -4.71 6.86
N GLN A 209 8.60 -4.47 6.13
CA GLN A 209 9.47 -5.54 5.61
C GLN A 209 10.03 -6.44 6.71
N ARG A 210 10.35 -5.87 7.88
CA ARG A 210 10.83 -6.64 9.03
C ARG A 210 9.71 -7.46 9.68
N PHE A 211 8.51 -6.92 9.77
CA PHE A 211 7.34 -7.64 10.29
C PHE A 211 6.95 -8.80 9.38
N GLU A 212 6.87 -8.58 8.06
CA GLU A 212 6.57 -9.63 7.09
C GLU A 212 7.59 -10.78 7.21
N LYS A 213 8.89 -10.44 7.26
CA LYS A 213 9.94 -11.44 7.44
C LYS A 213 9.77 -12.24 8.75
N SER A 214 9.46 -11.56 9.86
CA SER A 214 9.30 -12.22 11.16
C SER A 214 8.05 -13.12 11.21
N VAL A 215 6.95 -12.71 10.58
CA VAL A 215 5.73 -13.51 10.47
C VAL A 215 5.99 -14.76 9.63
N VAL A 216 6.67 -14.64 8.49
CA VAL A 216 7.04 -15.80 7.65
C VAL A 216 7.89 -16.79 8.44
N GLU A 217 8.93 -16.33 9.15
CA GLU A 217 9.79 -17.17 9.97
C GLU A 217 9.01 -17.91 11.09
N GLN A 218 8.07 -17.23 11.75
CA GLN A 218 7.20 -17.83 12.77
C GLN A 218 6.23 -18.87 12.19
N THR A 219 5.65 -18.57 11.02
CA THR A 219 4.69 -19.46 10.35
C THR A 219 5.37 -20.73 9.84
N GLU A 220 6.58 -20.61 9.32
CA GLU A 220 7.43 -21.76 8.95
C GLU A 220 7.82 -22.61 10.17
N GLY A 221 8.14 -21.97 11.30
CA GLY A 221 8.46 -22.65 12.55
C GLY A 221 7.27 -23.45 13.10
N LEU A 222 6.08 -22.86 13.09
CA LEU A 222 4.84 -23.53 13.50
C LEU A 222 4.48 -24.70 12.56
N THR A 223 4.64 -24.51 11.25
CA THR A 223 4.40 -25.58 10.27
C THR A 223 5.34 -26.77 10.50
N LYS A 224 6.64 -26.51 10.75
CA LYS A 224 7.62 -27.56 11.06
C LYS A 224 7.35 -28.30 12.39
N MET A 225 6.69 -27.65 13.35
CA MET A 225 6.30 -28.27 14.63
C MET A 225 5.03 -29.13 14.52
N VAL A 226 4.08 -28.77 13.65
CA VAL A 226 2.83 -29.52 13.45
C VAL A 226 3.04 -30.80 12.63
N PHE A 227 4.06 -30.85 11.79
CA PHE A 227 4.37 -32.01 10.93
C PHE A 227 5.55 -32.87 11.43
N LYS A 228 5.87 -32.81 12.73
CA LYS A 228 6.79 -33.73 13.42
C LYS A 228 6.00 -34.64 14.35
#